data_AF-A0A2G2K2R8-F1
#
_entry.id   AF-A0A2G2K2R8-F1
#
_cell.length_a   1.000
_cell.length_b   1.000
_cell.length_c   1.000
_cell.angle_alpha   90.00
_cell.angle_beta   90.00
_cell.angle_gamma   90.00
#
_symmetry.space_group_name_H-M   'P 1'
#
loop_
_entity.id
_entity.type
_entity.pdbx_description
1 polymer ?
#
loop_
_entity_poly.entity_id
_entity_poly.type
_entity_poly.pdbx_seq_one_letter_code
_entity_poly.pdbx_strand_id
1 'polypeptide(L)' 'LKWNGSRVDLVFGSNSELRAIAEVYGSNDAEQKFVRDFVAAWDKVMNLDRFDLA' A
#
# COMPACT_ATOMS: atom_id res chain seq x y z
N LEU A 1 -12.02 -1.63 -23.91
CA LEU A 1 -11.39 -0.98 -22.74
C LEU A 1 -9.88 -1.02 -22.95
N LYS A 2 -9.19 0.13 -22.86
CA LYS A 2 -7.71 0.18 -22.89
C LYS A 2 -7.25 0.45 -21.46
N TRP A 3 -6.62 -0.53 -20.83
CA TRP A 3 -6.09 -0.37 -19.48
C TRP A 3 -4.80 0.45 -19.54
N ASN A 4 -4.69 1.47 -18.68
CA ASN A 4 -3.51 2.32 -18.60
C ASN A 4 -2.78 2.05 -17.29
N GLY A 5 -1.46 1.92 -17.35
CA GLY A 5 -0.59 1.69 -16.20
C GLY A 5 0.80 2.23 -16.51
N SER A 6 1.33 3.00 -15.58
CA SER A 6 2.70 3.52 -15.63
C SER A 6 3.69 2.47 -15.11
N ARG A 7 4.98 2.79 -15.18
CA ARG A 7 6.02 1.93 -14.56
C ARG A 7 5.85 1.79 -13.06
N VAL A 8 5.33 2.82 -12.38
CA VAL A 8 5.11 2.81 -10.93
C VAL A 8 4.01 1.82 -10.55
N ASP A 9 3.00 1.62 -11.40
CA ASP A 9 1.93 0.66 -11.15
C ASP A 9 2.41 -0.77 -11.40
N LEU A 10 3.09 -0.99 -12.53
CA LEU A 10 3.46 -2.33 -13.00
C LEU A 10 4.61 -2.96 -12.20
N VAL A 11 5.46 -2.15 -11.53
CA VAL A 11 6.59 -2.66 -10.75
C VAL A 11 6.15 -3.55 -9.58
N PHE A 12 4.96 -3.30 -9.01
CA PHE A 12 4.38 -4.13 -7.96
C PHE A 12 3.99 -5.54 -8.45
N GLY A 13 3.82 -5.73 -9.76
CA GLY A 13 3.55 -7.03 -10.35
C GLY A 13 4.78 -7.75 -10.90
N SER A 14 5.90 -7.04 -11.10
CA SER A 14 7.09 -7.54 -11.81
C SER A 14 8.34 -7.71 -10.92
N ASN A 15 8.49 -6.93 -9.85
CA ASN A 15 9.57 -7.09 -8.89
C ASN A 15 9.17 -8.14 -7.83
N SER A 16 10.02 -9.12 -7.55
CA SER A 16 9.69 -10.25 -6.68
C SER A 16 9.36 -9.85 -5.24
N GLU A 17 10.06 -8.86 -4.69
CA GLU A 17 9.85 -8.39 -3.31
C GLU A 17 8.54 -7.60 -3.20
N LEU A 18 8.30 -6.67 -4.13
CA LEU A 18 7.06 -5.89 -4.15
C LEU A 18 5.84 -6.76 -4.47
N ARG A 19 6.01 -7.76 -5.33
CA ARG A 19 4.95 -8.71 -5.66
C ARG A 19 4.54 -9.56 -4.46
N ALA A 20 5.49 -9.99 -3.63
CA ALA A 20 5.18 -10.74 -2.41
C ALA A 20 4.27 -9.92 -1.47
N ILE A 21 4.49 -8.60 -1.38
CA ILE A 21 3.63 -7.69 -0.60
C ILE A 21 2.24 -7.54 -1.25
N ALA A 22 2.21 -7.36 -2.58
CA ALA A 22 0.96 -7.26 -3.33
C ALA A 22 0.09 -8.51 -3.18
N GLU A 23 0.69 -9.71 -3.15
CA GLU A 23 -0.02 -10.98 -2.96
C GLU A 23 -0.61 -11.11 -1.55
N VAL A 24 0.07 -10.61 -0.51
CA VAL A 24 -0.51 -10.54 0.84
C VAL A 24 -1.79 -9.69 0.84
N TYR A 25 -1.76 -8.49 0.27
CA TYR A 25 -2.94 -7.61 0.27
C TYR A 25 -4.00 -7.98 -0.78
N GLY A 26 -3.64 -8.73 -1.81
CA GLY A 26 -4.54 -9.24 -2.84
C GLY A 26 -5.18 -10.59 -2.51
N SER A 27 -4.85 -11.20 -1.37
CA SER A 27 -5.44 -12.47 -0.92
C SER A 27 -6.90 -12.29 -0.48
N ASN A 28 -7.71 -13.34 -0.62
CA ASN A 28 -9.17 -13.28 -0.40
C ASN A 28 -9.58 -12.85 1.02
N ASP A 29 -8.71 -13.03 2.01
CA ASP A 29 -8.92 -12.72 3.43
C ASP A 29 -8.26 -11.39 3.86
N ALA A 30 -7.62 -10.67 2.93
CA ALA A 30 -6.76 -9.55 3.25
C ALA A 30 -7.44 -8.17 3.22
N GLU A 31 -8.71 -8.06 2.79
CA GLU A 31 -9.39 -6.76 2.64
C GLU A 31 -9.37 -5.94 3.93
N GLN A 32 -9.80 -6.53 5.04
CA GLN A 32 -9.80 -5.81 6.33
C GLN A 32 -8.38 -5.46 6.81
N LYS A 33 -7.40 -6.31 6.52
CA LYS A 33 -5.99 -6.03 6.83
C LYS A 33 -5.49 -4.85 6.01
N PHE A 34 -5.76 -4.83 4.70
CA PHE A 34 -5.41 -3.73 3.81
C PHE A 34 -5.98 -2.40 4.30
N VAL A 35 -7.27 -2.36 4.65
CA VAL A 35 -7.90 -1.13 5.16
C VAL A 35 -7.22 -0.65 6.44
N ARG A 36 -6.98 -1.53 7.41
CA ARG A 36 -6.32 -1.16 8.68
C ARG A 36 -4.91 -0.65 8.46
N ASP A 37 -4.11 -1.37 7.67
CA ASP A 37 -2.71 -1.02 7.41
C ASP A 37 -2.60 0.26 6.59
N PHE A 38 -3.51 0.48 5.64
CA PHE A 38 -3.61 1.72 4.87
C PHE A 38 -3.91 2.92 5.79
N VAL A 39 -4.91 2.80 6.68
CA VAL A 39 -5.26 3.87 7.62
C VAL A 39 -4.09 4.16 8.57
N ALA A 40 -3.39 3.14 9.07
CA ALA A 40 -2.21 3.32 9.92
C ALA A 40 -1.08 4.03 9.17
N ALA A 41 -0.81 3.68 7.92
CA ALA A 41 0.18 4.36 7.09
C ALA A 41 -0.21 5.82 6.81
N TRP A 42 -1.49 6.08 6.54
CA TRP A 42 -2.02 7.42 6.34
C TRP A 42 -1.84 8.28 7.60
N ASP A 43 -2.32 7.80 8.75
CA ASP A 43 -2.20 8.51 10.03
C ASP A 43 -0.74 8.80 10.39
N LYS A 44 0.15 7.83 10.17
CA LYS A 44 1.59 8.03 10.36
C LYS A 44 2.11 9.21 9.53
N VAL A 45 1.76 9.29 8.25
CA VAL A 45 2.21 10.38 7.36
C VAL A 45 1.60 11.72 7.79
N MET A 46 0.34 11.74 8.21
CA MET A 46 -0.34 12.96 8.67
C MET A 46 0.26 13.55 9.95
N ASN A 47 1.02 12.76 10.72
CA ASN A 47 1.64 13.20 11.97
C ASN A 47 3.17 13.37 11.89
N LEU A 48 3.79 13.26 10.70
CA LEU A 48 5.26 13.32 10.57
C LEU A 48 5.90 14.64 11.02
N ASP A 49 5.14 15.73 11.05
CA ASP A 49 5.60 17.07 11.45
C ASP A 49 4.99 17.56 12.78
N ARG A 50 4.21 16.72 13.47
CA ARG A 50 3.54 17.04 14.75
C ARG A 50 4.49 16.93 15.95
N PHE A 51 5.63 17.63 15.88
CA PHE A 51 6.60 17.70 16.97
C PHE A 51 6.07 18.42 18.22
N ASP A 52 4.93 19.11 18.10
CA ASP A 52 4.22 19.79 19.19
C ASP A 52 3.47 18.84 20.14
N LEU A 53 3.27 17.57 19.77
CA LEU A 53 2.51 16.58 20.53
C LEU A 53 3.36 15.55 21.30
N ALA A 54 4.70 15.69 21.27
CA ALA A 54 5.65 14.74 21.86
C ALA A 54 5.83 14.90 23.38
#